data_AF-A0A0U3H236-F1
#
_entry.id   AF-A0A0U3H236-F1
#
_cell.length_a   1.000
_cell.length_b   1.000
_cell.length_c   1.000
_cell.angle_alpha   90.00
_cell.angle_beta   90.00
_cell.angle_gamma   90.00
#
_symmetry.space_group_name_H-M   'P 1'
#
loop_
_entity.id
_entity.type
_entity.pdbx_description
1 polymer ?
#
loop_
_entity_poly.entity_id
_entity_poly.type
_entity_poly.pdbx_seq_one_letter_code
_entity_poly.pdbx_strand_id
1 'polypeptide(L)'
;MPTIHLSLPEWIYEELKRKADDMGVQITDLVKFFIKMGIEGSFEGKQGEEEEKKDDKYAKLEENIIYLEARMAQLETLVGELIKKFEEEDEEEEVEIINRDIKK
;
A
#
# COMPACT_ATOMS: atom_id res chain seq x y z
N MET A 1 34.47 9.11 12.15
CA MET A 1 33.83 7.99 11.42
C MET A 1 34.94 7.12 10.85
N PRO A 2 34.90 5.80 11.03
CA PRO A 2 35.78 4.91 10.28
C PRO A 2 35.42 5.00 8.78
N THR A 3 36.44 5.03 7.92
CA THR A 3 36.27 5.00 6.46
C THR A 3 36.46 3.58 5.98
N ILE A 4 35.54 3.09 5.15
CA ILE A 4 35.59 1.74 4.58
C ILE A 4 35.79 1.90 3.07
N HIS A 5 36.76 1.18 2.52
CA HIS A 5 36.97 1.08 1.08
C HIS A 5 36.35 -0.23 0.58
N LEU A 6 35.33 -0.11 -0.28
CA LEU A 6 34.64 -1.25 -0.89
C LEU A 6 35.16 -1.43 -2.32
N SER A 7 35.61 -2.64 -2.65
CA SER A 7 35.93 -3.02 -4.02
C SER A 7 34.72 -3.71 -4.63
N LEU A 8 33.98 -2.99 -5.47
CA LEU A 8 32.77 -3.48 -6.14
C LEU A 8 33.02 -3.61 -7.64
N PRO A 9 32.48 -4.65 -8.30
CA PRO A 9 32.39 -4.68 -9.75
C PRO A 9 31.69 -3.44 -10.30
N GLU A 10 32.13 -2.97 -11.46
CA GLU A 10 31.64 -1.72 -12.09
C GLU A 10 30.11 -1.73 -12.30
N TRP A 11 29.57 -2.86 -12.74
CA TRP A 11 28.13 -3.06 -12.93
C TRP A 11 27.32 -2.94 -11.62
N ILE A 12 27.85 -3.41 -10.49
CA ILE A 12 27.20 -3.29 -9.17
C ILE A 12 27.18 -1.83 -8.74
N TYR A 13 28.29 -1.13 -8.92
CA TYR A 13 28.38 0.29 -8.57
C TYR A 13 27.38 1.13 -9.38
N GLU A 14 27.27 0.90 -10.68
CA GLU A 14 26.30 1.58 -11.54
C GLU A 14 24.85 1.33 -11.09
N GLU A 15 24.53 0.09 -10.72
CA GLU A 15 23.19 -0.26 -10.26
C GLU A 15 22.85 0.38 -8.90
N LEU A 16 23.80 0.37 -7.96
CA LEU A 16 23.66 1.08 -6.68
C LEU A 16 23.47 2.58 -6.88
N LYS A 17 24.21 3.18 -7.82
CA LYS A 17 24.09 4.60 -8.15
C LYS A 17 22.73 4.92 -8.73
N ARG A 18 22.28 4.16 -9.75
CA ARG A 18 20.95 4.36 -10.36
C ARG A 18 19.84 4.27 -9.33
N LYS A 19 19.91 3.27 -8.45
CA LYS A 19 18.91 3.04 -7.41
C LYS A 19 18.91 4.12 -6.33
N ALA A 20 20.08 4.69 -6.01
CA ALA A 20 20.19 5.83 -5.11
C ALA A 20 19.59 7.10 -5.73
N ASP A 21 19.87 7.35 -7.01
CA ASP A 21 19.34 8.48 -7.77
C ASP A 21 17.80 8.39 -7.90
N ASP A 22 17.26 7.21 -8.22
CA ASP A 22 15.81 6.95 -8.30
C ASP A 22 15.09 7.23 -6.97
N MET A 23 15.75 6.95 -5.85
CA MET A 23 15.23 7.17 -4.50
C MET A 23 15.52 8.58 -3.96
N GLY A 24 16.29 9.40 -4.68
CA GLY A 24 16.72 10.73 -4.25
C GLY A 24 17.64 10.71 -3.01
N VAL A 25 18.37 9.62 -2.78
CA VAL A 25 19.26 9.44 -1.62
C VAL A 25 20.73 9.37 -2.03
N GLN A 26 21.64 9.63 -1.10
CA GLN A 26 23.06 9.44 -1.37
C GLN A 26 23.40 7.93 -1.42
N ILE A 27 24.22 7.54 -2.40
CA ILE A 27 24.71 6.16 -2.56
C ILE A 27 25.33 5.61 -1.26
N THR A 28 25.97 6.46 -0.45
CA THR A 28 26.54 6.10 0.84
C THR A 28 25.49 5.62 1.85
N ASP A 29 24.31 6.24 1.85
CA ASP A 29 23.25 5.89 2.78
C ASP A 29 22.52 4.62 2.32
N LEU A 30 22.39 4.43 1.01
CA LEU A 30 21.92 3.19 0.43
C LEU A 30 22.87 2.01 0.75
N VAL A 31 24.18 2.21 0.65
CA VAL A 31 25.20 1.21 1.04
C VAL A 31 25.11 0.89 2.53
N LYS A 32 24.99 1.89 3.40
CA LYS A 32 24.79 1.66 4.85
C LYS A 32 23.52 0.88 5.12
N PHE A 33 22.43 1.19 4.41
CA PHE A 33 21.16 0.49 4.55
C PHE A 33 21.28 -0.99 4.18
N PHE A 34 21.91 -1.30 3.04
CA PHE A 34 22.14 -2.69 2.64
C PHE A 34 23.09 -3.44 3.58
N ILE A 35 24.16 -2.79 4.06
CA ILE A 35 25.04 -3.39 5.07
C ILE A 35 24.27 -3.69 6.35
N LYS A 36 23.44 -2.74 6.80
CA LYS A 36 22.60 -2.91 7.99
C LYS A 36 21.62 -4.07 7.82
N MET A 37 20.89 -4.11 6.70
CA MET A 37 19.92 -5.17 6.40
C MET A 37 20.59 -6.54 6.25
N GLY A 38 21.80 -6.59 5.67
CA GLY A 38 22.59 -7.81 5.57
C GLY A 38 23.15 -8.28 6.91
N ILE A 39 23.51 -7.35 7.80
CA ILE A 39 23.93 -7.66 9.17
C ILE A 39 22.73 -8.14 9.99
N GLU A 40 21.62 -7.41 9.98
CA GLU A 40 20.38 -7.77 10.70
C GLU A 40 19.89 -9.15 10.24
N GLY A 41 19.76 -9.38 8.94
CA GLY A 41 19.36 -10.68 8.40
C GLY A 41 20.37 -11.83 8.58
N SER A 42 21.66 -11.55 8.84
CA SER A 42 22.68 -12.59 9.10
C SER A 42 22.95 -12.82 10.59
N PHE A 43 22.74 -11.81 11.44
CA PHE A 43 22.84 -11.93 12.91
C PHE A 43 21.54 -12.47 13.53
N GLU A 44 20.41 -12.40 12.83
CA GLU A 44 19.15 -13.08 13.18
C GLU A 44 19.29 -14.62 13.27
N GLY A 45 20.38 -15.21 12.78
CA GLY A 45 20.72 -16.64 12.99
C GLY A 45 21.13 -17.00 14.43
N LYS A 46 21.14 -16.04 15.37
CA LYS A 46 21.36 -16.27 16.80
C LYS A 46 20.42 -15.44 17.68
N GLN A 47 19.11 -15.61 17.52
CA GLN A 47 18.13 -15.39 18.62
C GLN A 47 16.75 -15.87 18.14
N GLY A 48 16.29 -16.99 18.68
CA GLY A 48 14.95 -17.54 18.44
C GLY A 48 13.83 -16.71 19.09
N GLU A 49 13.86 -15.39 18.95
CA GLU A 49 12.85 -14.46 19.49
C GLU A 49 12.18 -13.59 18.40
N GLU A 50 12.61 -13.67 17.14
CA GLU A 50 12.04 -12.87 16.04
C GLU A 50 11.05 -13.62 15.14
N GLU A 51 11.02 -14.97 15.18
CA GLU A 51 10.01 -15.74 14.45
C GLU A 51 8.60 -15.48 14.99
N GLU A 52 8.41 -15.40 16.32
CA GLU A 52 7.13 -15.05 16.92
C GLU A 52 6.64 -13.63 16.53
N LYS A 53 7.56 -12.66 16.36
CA LYS A 53 7.19 -11.28 15.98
C LYS A 53 6.88 -11.12 14.49
N LYS A 54 7.50 -11.93 13.63
CA LYS A 54 7.17 -11.94 12.19
C LYS A 54 5.78 -12.54 12.00
N ASP A 55 5.48 -13.65 12.68
CA ASP A 55 4.15 -14.28 12.65
C ASP A 55 3.05 -13.33 13.18
N ASP A 56 3.29 -12.64 14.30
CA ASP A 56 2.36 -11.65 14.84
C ASP A 56 2.09 -10.48 13.88
N LYS A 57 3.11 -10.05 13.14
CA LYS A 57 2.95 -8.97 12.16
C LYS A 57 2.14 -9.41 10.95
N TYR A 58 2.33 -10.63 10.47
CA TYR A 58 1.54 -11.19 9.38
C TYR A 58 0.09 -11.43 9.81
N ALA A 59 -0.14 -11.99 11.00
CA ALA A 59 -1.48 -12.16 11.56
C ALA A 59 -2.23 -10.83 11.68
N LYS A 60 -1.56 -9.78 12.14
CA LYS A 60 -2.14 -8.43 12.22
C LYS A 60 -2.41 -7.80 10.85
N LEU A 61 -1.58 -8.10 9.85
CA LEU A 61 -1.83 -7.66 8.47
C LEU A 61 -3.04 -8.38 7.88
N GLU A 62 -3.19 -9.69 8.10
CA GLU A 62 -4.35 -10.46 7.68
C GLU A 62 -5.65 -9.96 8.34
N GLU A 63 -5.63 -9.70 9.65
CA GLU A 63 -6.77 -9.11 10.38
C GLU A 63 -7.17 -7.75 9.77
N ASN A 64 -6.19 -6.89 9.48
CA ASN A 64 -6.44 -5.59 8.87
C ASN A 64 -7.02 -5.73 7.45
N ILE A 65 -6.57 -6.71 6.66
CA ILE A 65 -7.11 -6.99 5.33
C ILE A 65 -8.58 -7.39 5.43
N ILE A 66 -8.91 -8.35 6.31
CA ILE A 66 -10.30 -8.79 6.53
C ILE A 66 -11.18 -7.62 6.96
N TYR A 67 -10.69 -6.76 7.86
CA TYR A 67 -11.42 -5.57 8.29
C TYR A 67 -11.67 -4.60 7.13
N LEU A 68 -10.65 -4.33 6.32
CA LEU A 68 -10.76 -3.43 5.18
C LEU A 68 -11.71 -3.98 4.10
N GLU A 69 -11.66 -5.28 3.82
CA GLU A 69 -12.59 -5.94 2.88
C GLU A 69 -14.04 -5.81 3.36
N ALA A 70 -14.31 -6.05 4.65
CA ALA A 70 -15.65 -5.89 5.21
C ALA A 70 -16.14 -4.43 5.13
N ARG A 71 -15.27 -3.45 5.42
CA ARG A 71 -15.60 -2.03 5.28
C ARG A 71 -15.85 -1.63 3.83
N MET A 72 -15.13 -2.21 2.89
CA MET A 72 -15.31 -1.97 1.46
C MET A 72 -16.66 -2.50 0.98
N ALA A 73 -17.04 -3.72 1.36
CA ALA A 73 -18.34 -4.30 1.03
C ALA A 73 -19.52 -3.47 1.59
N GLN A 74 -19.37 -2.94 2.81
CA GLN A 74 -20.35 -2.01 3.38
C GLN A 74 -20.46 -0.73 2.55
N LEU A 75 -19.33 -0.18 2.12
CA LEU A 75 -19.28 1.03 1.30
C LEU A 75 -19.94 0.80 -0.07
N GLU A 76 -19.65 -0.32 -0.72
CA GLU A 76 -20.27 -0.71 -1.99
C GLU A 76 -21.79 -0.82 -1.88
N THR A 77 -22.28 -1.37 -0.77
CA THR A 77 -23.73 -1.45 -0.50
C THR A 77 -24.35 -0.07 -0.36
N LEU A 78 -23.75 0.81 0.45
CA LEU A 78 -24.20 2.20 0.63
C LEU A 78 -24.20 2.98 -0.69
N VAL A 79 -23.16 2.82 -1.50
CA VAL A 79 -23.07 3.46 -2.82
C VAL A 79 -24.16 2.92 -3.75
N GLY A 80 -24.41 1.61 -3.75
CA GLY A 80 -25.50 1.01 -4.51
C GLY A 80 -26.88 1.55 -4.11
N GLU A 81 -27.13 1.70 -2.81
CA GLU A 81 -28.38 2.31 -2.31
C GLU A 81 -28.51 3.79 -2.71
N LEU A 82 -27.41 4.55 -2.69
CA LEU A 82 -27.42 5.94 -3.14
C LEU A 82 -27.71 6.04 -4.62
N ILE A 83 -27.05 5.23 -5.47
CA ILE A 83 -27.31 5.19 -6.91
C ILE A 83 -28.77 4.88 -7.17
N LYS A 84 -29.32 3.86 -6.49
CA LYS A 84 -30.73 3.49 -6.64
C LYS A 84 -31.69 4.63 -6.26
N LYS A 85 -31.39 5.39 -5.20
CA LYS A 85 -32.19 6.56 -4.83
C LYS A 85 -32.11 7.68 -5.87
N PHE A 86 -30.95 7.91 -6.45
CA PHE A 86 -30.81 8.88 -7.55
C PHE A 86 -31.61 8.44 -8.77
N GLU A 87 -31.57 7.16 -9.13
CA GLU A 87 -32.40 6.62 -10.24
C GLU A 87 -33.90 6.73 -9.95
N GLU A 88 -34.35 6.45 -8.72
CA GLU A 88 -35.75 6.60 -8.32
C GLU A 88 -36.20 8.07 -8.31
N GLU A 89 -35.35 9.01 -7.86
CA GLU A 89 -35.64 10.45 -7.90
C GLU A 89 -35.72 10.99 -9.34
N ASP A 90 -34.83 10.54 -10.23
CA ASP A 90 -34.85 10.90 -11.66
C ASP A 90 -36.11 10.37 -12.37
N GLU A 91 -36.55 9.13 -12.06
CA GLU A 91 -37.80 8.57 -12.59
C GLU A 91 -39.05 9.31 -12.08
N GLU A 92 -39.09 9.71 -10.80
CA GLU A 92 -40.22 10.48 -10.25
C GLU A 92 -40.32 11.88 -10.88
N GLU A 93 -39.20 12.57 -11.14
CA GLU A 93 -39.18 13.85 -11.83
C GLU A 93 -39.71 13.76 -13.28
N GLU A 94 -39.32 12.71 -14.03
CA GLU A 94 -39.84 12.49 -15.40
C GLU A 94 -41.36 12.28 -15.41
N VAL A 95 -41.90 11.52 -14.45
CA VAL A 95 -43.35 11.25 -14.35
C VAL A 95 -44.15 12.50 -13.99
N GLU A 96 -43.61 13.42 -13.19
CA GLU A 96 -44.26 14.70 -12.88
C GLU A 96 -44.34 15.63 -14.10
N ILE A 97 -43.29 15.67 -14.92
CA ILE A 97 -43.24 16.49 -16.14
C ILE A 97 -44.30 16.03 -17.15
N ILE A 98 -44.36 14.72 -17.41
CA ILE A 98 -45.34 14.13 -18.34
C ILE A 98 -46.78 14.42 -17.87
N ASN A 99 -47.06 14.31 -16.57
CA ASN A 99 -48.39 14.57 -16.03
C ASN A 99 -48.82 16.05 -16.09
N ARG A 100 -47.87 17.00 -16.06
CA ARG A 100 -48.15 18.42 -16.26
C ARG A 100 -48.49 18.74 -17.72
N ASP A 101 -47.82 18.11 -18.66
CA ASP A 101 -48.05 18.33 -20.09
C ASP A 101 -49.36 17.70 -20.59
N ILE A 102 -49.83 16.61 -19.97
CA ILE A 102 -51.12 15.98 -20.30
C ILE A 102 -52.33 16.78 -19.76
N LYS A 103 -52.13 17.67 -18.77
CA LYS A 103 -53.20 18.49 -18.16
C LYS A 103 -53.38 19.88 -18.78
N LYS A 104 -52.65 20.22 -19.84
CA LYS A 104 -52.85 21.43 -20.65
C LYS A 104 -53.65 21.11 -21.91
#